data_AF-A0A2M9ITL0-F1
#
_entry.id   AF-A0A2M9ITL0-F1
#
_cell.length_a   1.000
_cell.length_b   1.000
_cell.length_c   1.000
_cell.angle_alpha   90.00
_cell.angle_beta   90.00
_cell.angle_gamma   90.00
#
_symmetry.space_group_name_H-M   'P 1'
#
loop_
_entity.id
_entity.type
_entity.pdbx_description
1 polymer ?
#
loop_
_entity_poly.entity_id
_entity_poly.type
_entity_poly.pdbx_seq_one_letter_code
_entity_poly.pdbx_strand_id
1 'polypeptide(L)'
;MTARTLLSDAQFNEVRATILDNNPGMEPDLASRILTDALAFVAAASARGGRGMVPSRVVDEGWHALILHTGLYQNLCALLGGFVHHTPERPDPGRFDSAVLARTIAAIESAGYSVDTDLWGAPDAELVSVAAKCQHSDDGGPIVIIPKPKG
;
A
#
# COMPACT_ATOMS: atom_id res chain seq x y z
N MET A 1 0.44 16.13 -6.58
CA MET A 1 1.88 16.04 -6.24
C MET A 1 2.28 14.58 -6.31
N THR A 2 3.54 14.25 -6.65
CA THR A 2 3.99 12.86 -6.60
C THR A 2 4.36 12.49 -5.16
N ALA A 3 3.92 11.32 -4.70
CA ALA A 3 4.30 10.80 -3.38
C ALA A 3 5.78 10.34 -3.34
N ARG A 4 6.44 10.25 -4.50
CA ARG A 4 7.87 9.89 -4.62
C ARG A 4 8.77 10.76 -3.76
N THR A 5 8.44 12.04 -3.61
CA THR A 5 9.25 13.00 -2.86
C THR A 5 9.14 12.86 -1.35
N LEU A 6 8.29 11.95 -0.84
CA LEU A 6 8.19 11.66 0.60
C LEU A 6 9.43 10.93 1.13
N LEU A 7 10.23 10.33 0.25
CA LEU A 7 11.51 9.72 0.56
C LEU A 7 12.63 10.42 -0.20
N SER A 8 13.82 10.49 0.42
CA SER A 8 15.05 10.79 -0.30
C SER A 8 15.37 9.70 -1.34
N ASP A 9 16.22 10.00 -2.31
CA ASP A 9 16.59 9.04 -3.35
C ASP A 9 17.23 7.77 -2.78
N ALA A 10 18.09 7.90 -1.77
CA ALA A 10 18.70 6.76 -1.11
C ALA A 10 17.64 5.88 -0.44
N GLN A 11 16.75 6.47 0.37
CA GLN A 11 15.66 5.75 1.02
C GLN A 11 14.73 5.05 0.03
N PHE A 12 14.37 5.73 -1.06
CA PHE A 12 13.52 5.17 -2.09
C PHE A 12 14.20 3.99 -2.79
N ASN A 13 15.49 4.10 -3.12
CA ASN A 13 16.24 3.03 -3.77
C ASN A 13 16.38 1.79 -2.88
N GLU A 14 16.59 1.95 -1.58
CA GLU A 14 16.67 0.83 -0.63
C GLU A 14 15.34 0.09 -0.51
N VAL A 15 14.21 0.81 -0.38
CA VAL A 15 12.89 0.17 -0.31
C VAL A 15 12.53 -0.48 -1.65
N ARG A 16 12.86 0.17 -2.78
CA ARG A 16 12.67 -0.42 -4.11
C ARG A 16 13.50 -1.69 -4.29
N ALA A 17 14.72 -1.74 -3.77
CA ALA A 17 15.54 -2.96 -3.81
C ALA A 17 14.83 -4.12 -3.09
N THR A 18 14.21 -3.87 -1.94
CA THR A 18 13.39 -4.89 -1.24
C THR A 18 12.21 -5.40 -2.09
N ILE A 19 11.53 -4.52 -2.84
CA ILE A 19 10.48 -4.94 -3.78
C ILE A 19 11.07 -5.86 -4.86
N LEU A 20 12.21 -5.49 -5.45
CA LEU A 20 12.87 -6.29 -6.49
C LEU A 20 13.35 -7.65 -5.97
N ASP A 21 13.94 -7.68 -4.77
CA ASP A 21 14.41 -8.91 -4.14
C ASP A 21 13.27 -9.90 -3.85
N ASN A 22 12.10 -9.38 -3.44
CA ASN A 22 10.91 -10.19 -3.23
C ASN A 22 10.28 -10.70 -4.54
N ASN A 23 10.51 -10.00 -5.66
CA ASN A 23 9.85 -10.25 -6.94
C ASN A 23 10.86 -10.47 -8.08
N PRO A 24 11.55 -11.64 -8.13
CA PRO A 24 12.53 -11.91 -9.18
C PRO A 24 11.94 -11.77 -10.59
N GLY A 25 12.60 -10.97 -11.43
CA GLY A 25 12.16 -10.69 -12.81
C GLY A 25 11.21 -9.49 -12.94
N MET A 26 10.87 -8.79 -11.86
CA MET A 26 10.15 -7.53 -11.93
C MET A 26 11.06 -6.41 -12.50
N GLU A 27 10.50 -5.61 -13.41
CA GLU A 27 11.20 -4.45 -13.96
C GLU A 27 11.39 -3.33 -12.90
N PRO A 28 12.58 -2.69 -12.83
CA PRO A 28 12.84 -1.61 -11.87
C PRO A 28 11.88 -0.42 -11.95
N ASP A 29 11.35 -0.12 -13.14
CA ASP A 29 10.35 0.93 -13.33
C ASP A 29 9.03 0.56 -12.65
N LEU A 30 8.56 -0.68 -12.84
CA LEU A 30 7.35 -1.18 -12.16
C LEU A 30 7.51 -1.14 -10.64
N ALA A 31 8.65 -1.58 -10.10
CA ALA A 31 8.93 -1.48 -8.67
C ALA A 31 8.91 -0.02 -8.17
N SER A 32 9.35 0.93 -8.99
CA SER A 32 9.31 2.36 -8.66
C SER A 32 7.88 2.91 -8.67
N ARG A 33 7.04 2.48 -9.62
CA ARG A 33 5.62 2.83 -9.68
C ARG A 33 4.86 2.27 -8.46
N ILE A 34 5.08 0.98 -8.14
CA ILE A 34 4.52 0.31 -6.95
C ILE A 34 4.88 1.07 -5.66
N LEU A 35 6.16 1.42 -5.47
CA LEU A 35 6.57 2.14 -4.27
C LEU A 35 5.97 3.56 -4.20
N THR A 36 5.84 4.23 -5.34
CA THR A 36 5.25 5.58 -5.39
C THR A 36 3.78 5.55 -4.94
N ASP A 37 3.01 4.59 -5.42
CA ASP A 37 1.60 4.45 -5.04
C ASP A 37 1.43 3.93 -3.61
N ALA A 38 2.34 3.09 -3.11
CA ALA A 38 2.37 2.69 -1.71
C ALA A 38 2.63 3.89 -0.77
N LEU A 39 3.53 4.81 -1.15
CA LEU A 39 3.75 6.05 -0.41
C LEU A 39 2.50 6.95 -0.41
N ALA A 40 1.81 7.04 -1.54
CA ALA A 40 0.56 7.80 -1.65
C ALA A 40 -0.54 7.21 -0.75
N PHE A 41 -0.66 5.88 -0.73
CA PHE A 41 -1.55 5.16 0.17
C PHE A 41 -1.23 5.44 1.64
N VAL A 42 0.03 5.29 2.07
CA VAL A 42 0.43 5.56 3.47
C VAL A 42 0.14 7.00 3.86
N ALA A 43 0.45 7.97 3.00
CA ALA A 43 0.16 9.39 3.27
C ALA A 43 -1.32 9.66 3.50
N ALA A 44 -2.19 9.15 2.63
CA ALA A 44 -3.63 9.32 2.76
C ALA A 44 -4.20 8.54 3.96
N ALA A 45 -3.70 7.33 4.23
CA ALA A 45 -4.11 6.52 5.37
C ALA A 45 -3.69 7.16 6.71
N SER A 46 -2.45 7.65 6.83
CA SER A 46 -1.96 8.38 8.01
C SER A 46 -2.84 9.58 8.33
N ALA A 47 -3.17 10.40 7.32
CA ALA A 47 -4.00 11.60 7.50
C ALA A 47 -5.43 11.30 7.97
N ARG A 48 -5.94 10.09 7.74
CA ARG A 48 -7.31 9.66 8.08
C ARG A 48 -7.38 8.78 9.32
N GLY A 49 -6.27 8.63 10.06
CA GLY A 49 -6.19 7.71 11.21
C GLY A 49 -6.40 6.25 10.80
N GLY A 50 -6.09 5.92 9.55
CA GLY A 50 -6.06 4.57 9.01
C GLY A 50 -7.41 3.90 8.71
N ARG A 51 -8.54 4.56 8.89
CA ARG A 51 -9.84 3.87 8.78
C ARG A 51 -10.33 3.73 7.33
N GLY A 52 -10.81 2.53 6.97
CA GLY A 52 -11.61 2.28 5.78
C GLY A 52 -10.88 2.42 4.44
N MET A 53 -9.55 2.22 4.44
CA MET A 53 -8.74 2.23 3.23
C MET A 53 -8.03 0.90 3.07
N VAL A 54 -8.07 0.36 1.85
CA VAL A 54 -7.36 -0.87 1.47
C VAL A 54 -6.54 -0.62 0.21
N PRO A 55 -5.28 -1.08 0.14
CA PRO A 55 -4.52 -1.05 -1.10
C PRO A 55 -4.98 -2.17 -2.04
N SER A 56 -4.66 -2.07 -3.33
CA SER A 56 -4.66 -3.24 -4.20
C SER A 56 -3.56 -4.23 -3.78
N ARG A 57 -3.62 -5.47 -4.26
CA ARG A 57 -2.58 -6.47 -3.99
C ARG A 57 -1.18 -6.01 -4.45
N VAL A 58 -1.13 -5.33 -5.59
CA VAL A 58 0.11 -4.81 -6.18
C VAL A 58 0.69 -3.68 -5.34
N VAL A 59 -0.14 -2.75 -4.86
CA VAL A 59 0.31 -1.64 -4.01
C VAL A 59 0.65 -2.12 -2.59
N ASP A 60 -0.02 -3.16 -2.07
CA ASP A 60 0.30 -3.78 -0.77
C ASP A 60 1.73 -4.34 -0.75
N GLU A 61 2.28 -4.82 -1.87
CA GLU A 61 3.69 -5.24 -1.98
C GLU A 61 4.65 -4.08 -1.63
N GLY A 62 4.42 -2.89 -2.19
CA GLY A 62 5.22 -1.71 -1.88
C GLY A 62 5.07 -1.29 -0.42
N TRP A 63 3.88 -1.45 0.16
CA TRP A 63 3.66 -1.16 1.57
C TRP A 63 4.35 -2.18 2.49
N HIS A 64 4.34 -3.47 2.15
CA HIS A 64 5.11 -4.49 2.87
C HIS A 64 6.60 -4.16 2.85
N ALA A 65 7.14 -3.76 1.69
CA ALA A 65 8.52 -3.33 1.59
C ALA A 65 8.81 -2.15 2.53
N LEU A 66 7.95 -1.12 2.56
CA LEU A 66 8.09 -0.01 3.51
C LEU A 66 8.13 -0.50 4.97
N ILE A 67 7.22 -1.40 5.38
CA ILE A 67 7.13 -1.93 6.75
C ILE A 67 8.41 -2.67 7.16
N LEU A 68 9.07 -3.38 6.25
CA LEU A 68 10.34 -4.07 6.53
C LEU A 68 11.47 -3.08 6.89
N HIS A 69 11.42 -1.86 6.36
CA HIS A 69 12.30 -0.75 6.74
C HIS A 69 11.74 0.00 7.97
N THR A 70 11.57 -0.71 9.09
CA THR A 70 10.81 -0.28 10.26
C THR A 70 11.11 1.15 10.77
N GLY A 71 12.39 1.53 10.87
CA GLY A 71 12.79 2.87 11.30
C GLY A 71 12.41 3.97 10.30
N LEU A 72 12.58 3.71 9.00
CA LEU A 72 12.13 4.61 7.93
C LEU A 72 10.61 4.74 7.96
N TYR A 73 9.90 3.62 8.05
CA TYR A 73 8.44 3.59 8.06
C TYR A 73 7.83 4.33 9.25
N GLN A 74 8.39 4.14 10.45
CA GLN A 74 7.98 4.87 11.65
C GLN A 74 8.16 6.37 11.48
N ASN A 75 9.32 6.81 10.96
CA ASN A 75 9.59 8.24 10.74
C ASN A 75 8.66 8.84 9.67
N LEU A 76 8.45 8.12 8.57
CA LEU A 76 7.52 8.50 7.51
C LEU A 76 6.10 8.71 8.08
N CYS A 77 5.59 7.73 8.83
CA CYS A 77 4.28 7.82 9.46
C CYS A 77 4.16 8.98 10.46
N ALA A 78 5.20 9.23 11.26
CA ALA A 78 5.23 10.35 12.21
C ALA A 78 5.14 11.71 11.51
N LEU A 79 5.79 11.86 10.35
CA LEU A 79 5.71 13.06 9.52
C LEU A 79 4.32 13.22 8.87
N LEU A 80 3.65 12.12 8.55
CA LEU A 80 2.35 12.09 7.86
C LEU A 80 1.14 12.14 8.80
N GLY A 81 1.35 12.21 10.12
CA GLY A 81 0.30 12.43 11.11
C GLY A 81 -0.21 11.18 11.83
N GLY A 82 0.37 10.00 11.60
CA GLY A 82 -0.01 8.80 12.36
C GLY A 82 0.56 7.51 11.79
N PHE A 83 0.80 6.54 12.69
CA PHE A 83 1.22 5.19 12.32
C PHE A 83 0.09 4.41 11.66
N VAL A 84 0.35 3.88 10.48
CA VAL A 84 -0.59 3.05 9.74
C VAL A 84 -0.30 1.58 10.07
N HIS A 85 -1.15 0.97 10.89
CA HIS A 85 -0.97 -0.42 11.29
C HIS A 85 -1.35 -1.37 10.16
N HIS A 86 -0.58 -2.43 9.95
CA HIS A 86 -0.90 -3.47 8.99
C HIS A 86 -1.33 -4.74 9.71
N THR A 87 -2.44 -5.31 9.27
CA THR A 87 -2.96 -6.61 9.70
C THR A 87 -3.06 -7.48 8.46
N PRO A 88 -2.13 -8.43 8.27
CA PRO A 88 -2.15 -9.30 7.10
C PRO A 88 -3.42 -10.16 7.04
N GLU A 89 -4.09 -10.16 5.89
CA GLU A 89 -5.23 -11.02 5.59
C GLU A 89 -4.89 -11.98 4.46
N ARG A 90 -5.24 -13.27 4.62
CA ARG A 90 -5.03 -14.26 3.55
C ARG A 90 -5.98 -13.97 2.37
N PRO A 91 -5.56 -14.27 1.12
CA PRO A 91 -6.41 -14.09 -0.04
C PRO A 91 -7.71 -14.87 0.07
N ASP A 92 -8.82 -14.18 -0.19
CA ASP A 92 -10.17 -14.71 -0.19
C ASP A 92 -10.94 -13.98 -1.32
N PRO A 93 -11.26 -14.67 -2.44
CA PRO A 93 -11.97 -14.06 -3.55
C PRO A 93 -13.34 -13.48 -3.16
N GLY A 94 -14.02 -14.06 -2.16
CA GLY A 94 -15.33 -13.59 -1.70
C GLY A 94 -15.29 -12.27 -0.91
N ARG A 95 -14.08 -11.75 -0.71
CA ARG A 95 -13.77 -10.60 0.12
C ARG A 95 -13.40 -9.37 -0.73
N PHE A 96 -13.08 -9.53 -2.01
CA PHE A 96 -12.78 -8.38 -2.86
C PHE A 96 -14.00 -7.46 -3.06
N ASP A 97 -13.85 -6.17 -2.76
CA ASP A 97 -14.83 -5.12 -3.08
C ASP A 97 -14.18 -3.97 -3.84
N SER A 98 -14.52 -3.85 -5.13
CA SER A 98 -14.04 -2.79 -6.01
C SER A 98 -14.48 -1.39 -5.57
N ALA A 99 -15.59 -1.27 -4.84
CA ALA A 99 -16.03 -0.01 -4.30
C ALA A 99 -15.11 0.49 -3.17
N VAL A 100 -14.47 -0.41 -2.41
CA VAL A 100 -13.49 -0.03 -1.38
C VAL A 100 -12.21 0.51 -2.06
N LEU A 101 -11.72 -0.13 -3.11
CA LEU A 101 -10.57 0.37 -3.87
C LEU A 101 -10.84 1.76 -4.46
N ALA A 102 -12.02 1.97 -5.05
CA ALA A 102 -12.42 3.28 -5.56
C ALA A 102 -12.44 4.36 -4.46
N ARG A 103 -12.91 4.01 -3.25
CA ARG A 103 -12.85 4.91 -2.07
C ARG A 103 -11.41 5.21 -1.64
N THR A 104 -10.53 4.21 -1.66
CA THR A 104 -9.09 4.42 -1.37
C THR A 104 -8.46 5.37 -2.37
N ILE A 105 -8.68 5.16 -3.67
CA ILE A 105 -8.15 6.03 -4.74
C ILE A 105 -8.64 7.47 -4.55
N ALA A 106 -9.95 7.67 -4.37
CA ALA A 106 -10.52 8.99 -4.15
C ALA A 106 -9.95 9.67 -2.89
N ALA A 107 -9.65 8.91 -1.84
CA ALA A 107 -9.00 9.44 -0.64
C ALA A 107 -7.54 9.87 -0.90
N ILE A 108 -6.79 9.13 -1.72
CA ILE A 108 -5.43 9.48 -2.13
C ILE A 108 -5.45 10.78 -2.97
N GLU A 109 -6.35 10.86 -3.94
CA GLU A 109 -6.53 12.04 -4.78
C GLU A 109 -6.95 13.26 -3.96
N SER A 110 -7.86 13.09 -3.01
CA SER A 110 -8.28 14.15 -2.08
C SER A 110 -7.15 14.63 -1.17
N ALA A 111 -6.16 13.76 -0.89
CA ALA A 111 -4.93 14.13 -0.18
C ALA A 111 -3.90 14.85 -1.10
N GLY A 112 -4.22 15.02 -2.39
CA GLY A 112 -3.39 15.74 -3.35
C GLY A 112 -2.32 14.89 -4.04
N TYR A 113 -2.40 13.57 -3.93
CA TYR A 113 -1.50 12.63 -4.60
C TYR A 113 -2.14 12.02 -5.84
N SER A 114 -1.31 11.71 -6.84
CA SER A 114 -1.75 10.98 -8.04
C SER A 114 -1.53 9.49 -7.83
N VAL A 115 -2.40 8.67 -8.43
CA VAL A 115 -2.26 7.21 -8.48
C VAL A 115 -1.99 6.75 -9.91
N ASP A 116 -1.29 5.62 -10.02
CA ASP A 116 -1.16 4.87 -11.26
C ASP A 116 -2.27 3.82 -11.34
N THR A 117 -3.33 4.13 -12.09
CA THR A 117 -4.54 3.31 -12.15
C THR A 117 -4.31 1.86 -12.57
N ASP A 118 -3.23 1.58 -13.31
CA ASP A 118 -2.89 0.22 -13.74
C ASP A 118 -2.52 -0.68 -12.54
N LEU A 119 -2.08 -0.08 -11.43
CA LEU A 119 -1.70 -0.79 -10.20
C LEU A 119 -2.89 -1.06 -9.28
N TRP A 120 -4.07 -0.45 -9.51
CA TRP A 120 -5.24 -0.52 -8.62
C TRP A 120 -6.32 -1.50 -9.11
N GLY A 121 -5.92 -2.53 -9.83
CA GLY A 121 -6.82 -3.56 -10.37
C GLY A 121 -7.28 -4.61 -9.34
N ALA A 122 -8.22 -5.45 -9.78
CA ALA A 122 -8.67 -6.61 -9.03
C ALA A 122 -7.55 -7.67 -8.89
N PRO A 123 -7.58 -8.53 -7.85
CA PRO A 123 -6.51 -9.50 -7.59
C PRO A 123 -6.27 -10.50 -8.72
N ASP A 124 -7.30 -10.79 -9.52
CA ASP A 124 -7.35 -11.69 -10.67
C ASP A 124 -7.06 -10.99 -12.01
N ALA A 125 -6.97 -9.67 -12.03
CA ALA A 125 -6.49 -8.92 -13.19
C ALA A 125 -4.97 -9.15 -13.30
N GLU A 126 -4.56 -10.14 -14.10
CA GLU A 126 -3.21 -10.66 -14.31
C GLU A 126 -2.14 -9.64 -14.80
N LEU A 127 -2.37 -8.33 -14.72
CA LEU A 127 -1.44 -7.35 -15.27
C LEU A 127 -0.09 -7.31 -14.54
N VAL A 128 -0.06 -7.63 -13.23
CA VAL A 128 1.17 -7.69 -12.43
C VAL A 128 1.09 -8.80 -11.37
N SER A 129 1.99 -9.77 -11.45
CA SER A 129 2.19 -10.76 -10.39
C SER A 129 3.18 -10.22 -9.35
N VAL A 130 2.76 -10.17 -8.08
CA VAL A 130 3.61 -9.83 -6.93
C VAL A 130 3.65 -10.96 -5.89
N ALA A 131 4.71 -11.01 -5.10
CA ALA A 131 4.99 -12.02 -4.09
C ALA A 131 4.09 -11.92 -2.85
N ALA A 132 3.59 -10.73 -2.53
CA ALA A 132 2.64 -10.49 -1.46
C ALA A 132 1.43 -11.42 -1.60
N LYS A 133 1.24 -12.28 -0.59
CA LYS A 133 0.09 -13.17 -0.44
C LYS A 133 -0.92 -12.57 0.53
N CYS A 134 -1.23 -11.29 0.38
CA CYS A 134 -2.25 -10.58 1.16
C CYS A 134 -3.34 -10.02 0.25
N GLN A 135 -4.59 -9.99 0.73
CA GLN A 135 -5.71 -9.39 0.04
C GLN A 135 -6.64 -8.73 1.07
N HIS A 136 -6.87 -7.43 0.93
CA HIS A 136 -7.69 -6.64 1.85
C HIS A 136 -9.03 -6.28 1.21
N SER A 137 -10.09 -6.25 2.00
CA SER A 137 -11.41 -6.60 1.48
C SER A 137 -12.60 -5.82 2.02
N ASP A 138 -12.53 -5.30 3.23
CA ASP A 138 -13.70 -4.66 3.86
C ASP A 138 -13.39 -3.29 4.49
N ASP A 139 -14.45 -2.61 4.95
CA ASP A 139 -14.37 -1.30 5.63
C ASP A 139 -13.57 -1.35 6.96
N GLY A 140 -13.27 -2.55 7.47
CA GLY A 140 -12.37 -2.74 8.61
C GLY A 140 -10.91 -2.47 8.25
N GLY A 141 -10.54 -2.65 6.98
CA GLY A 141 -9.21 -2.45 6.43
C GLY A 141 -8.10 -3.28 7.11
N PRO A 142 -6.86 -3.23 6.60
CA PRO A 142 -5.69 -3.79 7.29
C PRO A 142 -5.37 -3.04 8.58
N ILE A 143 -5.93 -1.85 8.77
CA ILE A 143 -5.57 -0.94 9.85
C ILE A 143 -6.57 -1.08 10.99
N VAL A 144 -6.30 -2.10 11.79
CA VAL A 144 -7.16 -2.49 12.91
C VAL A 144 -6.57 -1.93 14.20
N ILE A 145 -7.11 -0.80 14.69
CA ILE A 145 -6.71 -0.23 15.99
C ILE A 145 -7.26 -1.06 17.16
N ILE A 146 -8.36 -1.80 16.94
CA ILE A 146 -8.98 -2.74 17.90
C ILE A 146 -9.27 -4.05 17.17
N PRO A 147 -8.63 -5.19 17.54
CA PRO A 147 -8.80 -6.47 16.86
C PRO A 147 -10.26 -6.88 16.69
N LYS A 148 -10.67 -7.32 15.50
CA LYS A 148 -11.97 -7.99 15.31
C LYS A 148 -11.99 -9.26 16.18
N PRO A 149 -13.11 -9.56 16.89
CA PRO A 149 -13.23 -10.82 17.61
C PRO A 149 -13.09 -11.98 16.62
N LYS A 150 -12.32 -13.01 17.00
CA LYS A 150 -12.25 -14.24 16.21
C LYS A 150 -13.63 -14.91 16.25
N GLY A 151 -14.24 -15.09 15.07
CA GLY A 151 -15.38 -15.98 14.90
C GLY A 151 -14.99 -17.45 15.06
#